data_AF-A0A2K9JYE9-F1
#
_entry.id   AF-A0A2K9JYE9-F1
#
_cell.length_a   1.000
_cell.length_b   1.000
_cell.length_c   1.000
_cell.angle_alpha   90.00
_cell.angle_beta   90.00
_cell.angle_gamma   90.00
#
_symmetry.space_group_name_H-M   'P 1'
#
loop_
_entity.id
_entity.type
_entity.pdbx_description
1 polymer ?
#
loop_
_entity_poly.entity_id
_entity_poly.type
_entity_poly.pdbx_seq_one_letter_code
_entity_poly.pdbx_strand_id
1 'polypeptide(L)'
;MIKGCLIGICGLITLNTTTAYAEDMEMDFIKNEVEISFQQYKDGSIESGIYALESLARLLNQAESSSVRAELGPNILAFTYIRIGLLHEKLGNSLTAEPFFAAAQQNLNKEFSAEKVTVNELKSMVKQLDEMSI
;
A
#
# COMPACT_ATOMS: atom_id res chain seq x y z
N MET A 1 -52.41 -28.09 -26.41
CA MET A 1 -50.99 -28.40 -26.12
C MET A 1 -50.12 -27.51 -26.99
N ILE A 2 -49.62 -26.42 -26.42
CA ILE A 2 -48.71 -25.49 -27.10
C ILE A 2 -47.30 -26.06 -26.97
N LYS A 3 -46.66 -26.34 -28.12
CA LYS A 3 -45.29 -26.85 -28.21
C LYS A 3 -44.31 -25.74 -27.82
N GLY A 4 -43.27 -26.14 -27.07
CA GLY A 4 -42.38 -25.28 -26.30
C GLY A 4 -41.69 -24.19 -27.11
N CYS A 5 -41.63 -23.01 -26.50
CA CYS A 5 -40.90 -21.85 -26.96
C CYS A 5 -39.42 -21.98 -26.58
N LEU A 6 -38.56 -21.59 -27.52
CA LEU A 6 -37.10 -21.52 -27.49
C LEU A 6 -36.50 -21.21 -26.11
N ILE A 7 -35.67 -22.13 -25.60
CA ILE A 7 -34.64 -21.79 -24.62
C ILE A 7 -33.43 -21.36 -25.44
N GLY A 8 -33.28 -20.04 -25.62
CA GLY A 8 -32.06 -19.45 -26.15
C GLY A 8 -30.92 -19.69 -25.16
N ILE A 9 -30.00 -20.58 -25.53
CA ILE A 9 -28.74 -20.75 -24.82
C ILE A 9 -27.92 -19.49 -25.11
N CYS A 10 -27.96 -18.51 -24.21
CA CYS A 10 -26.95 -17.47 -24.15
C CYS A 10 -25.62 -18.18 -23.84
N GLY A 11 -24.80 -18.37 -24.87
CA GLY A 11 -23.44 -18.86 -24.71
C GLY A 11 -22.68 -17.91 -23.79
N LEU A 12 -22.39 -18.38 -22.58
CA LEU A 12 -21.32 -17.80 -21.76
C LEU A 12 -20.02 -18.06 -22.50
N ILE A 13 -19.62 -17.09 -23.33
CA ILE A 13 -18.24 -16.97 -23.79
C ILE A 13 -17.44 -16.65 -22.53
N THR A 14 -16.87 -17.68 -21.93
CA THR A 14 -15.86 -17.51 -20.88
C THR A 14 -14.63 -16.89 -21.55
N LEU A 15 -14.44 -15.58 -21.35
CA LEU A 15 -13.21 -14.88 -21.66
C LEU A 15 -12.11 -15.44 -20.75
N ASN A 16 -11.52 -16.57 -21.12
CA ASN A 16 -10.41 -17.21 -20.41
C ASN A 16 -9.05 -16.70 -20.90
N THR A 17 -8.93 -15.40 -21.18
CA THR A 17 -7.67 -14.81 -21.61
C THR A 17 -7.42 -13.52 -20.85
N THR A 18 -6.21 -13.42 -20.30
CA THR A 18 -5.55 -12.26 -19.66
C THR A 18 -5.65 -12.10 -18.14
N THR A 19 -5.38 -13.15 -17.34
CA THR A 19 -5.06 -12.94 -15.91
C THR A 19 -3.68 -12.31 -15.73
N ALA A 20 -2.64 -12.86 -16.38
CA ALA A 20 -1.27 -12.39 -16.24
C ALA A 20 -1.08 -10.93 -16.70
N TYR A 21 -1.61 -10.55 -17.87
CA TYR A 21 -1.53 -9.16 -18.35
C TYR A 21 -2.26 -8.16 -17.45
N ALA A 22 -3.35 -8.58 -16.79
CA ALA A 22 -4.08 -7.71 -15.87
C ALA A 22 -3.30 -7.53 -14.56
N GLU A 23 -2.68 -8.60 -14.05
CA GLU A 23 -1.80 -8.57 -12.88
C GLU A 23 -0.56 -7.69 -13.10
N ASP A 24 0.06 -7.75 -14.30
CA ASP A 24 1.21 -6.90 -14.65
C ASP A 24 0.82 -5.41 -14.70
N MET A 25 -0.33 -5.07 -15.32
CA MET A 25 -0.83 -3.69 -15.34
C MET A 25 -1.19 -3.16 -13.94
N GLU A 26 -1.74 -4.01 -13.08
CA GLU A 26 -2.02 -3.66 -11.69
C GLU A 26 -0.72 -3.36 -10.91
N MET A 27 0.33 -4.17 -11.11
CA MET A 27 1.62 -3.95 -10.46
C MET A 27 2.28 -2.64 -10.90
N ASP A 28 2.28 -2.34 -12.20
CA ASP A 28 2.87 -1.10 -12.72
C ASP A 28 2.13 0.14 -12.18
N PHE A 29 0.80 0.06 -12.07
CA PHE A 29 0.01 1.11 -11.42
C PHE A 29 0.45 1.30 -9.96
N ILE A 30 0.57 0.23 -9.17
CA ILE A 30 0.98 0.33 -7.76
C ILE A 30 2.39 0.91 -7.64
N LYS A 31 3.34 0.48 -8.49
CA LYS A 31 4.71 1.05 -8.52
C LYS A 31 4.69 2.55 -8.78
N ASN A 32 3.91 2.99 -9.75
CA ASN A 32 3.74 4.40 -10.06
C ASN A 32 3.12 5.18 -8.88
N GLU A 33 2.11 4.61 -8.20
CA GLU A 33 1.50 5.23 -7.02
C GLU A 33 2.48 5.33 -5.84
N VAL A 34 3.37 4.34 -5.65
CA VAL A 34 4.46 4.40 -4.66
C VAL A 34 5.40 5.57 -4.98
N GLU A 35 5.83 5.69 -6.24
CA GLU A 35 6.73 6.75 -6.68
C GLU A 35 6.09 8.14 -6.49
N ILE A 36 4.89 8.36 -7.02
CA ILE A 36 4.18 9.64 -6.92
C ILE A 36 3.95 10.01 -5.45
N SER A 37 3.51 9.07 -4.62
CA SER A 37 3.28 9.32 -3.21
C SER A 37 4.56 9.65 -2.46
N PHE A 38 5.67 9.00 -2.80
CA PHE A 38 6.96 9.29 -2.21
C PHE A 38 7.50 10.67 -2.63
N GLN A 39 7.29 11.08 -3.89
CA GLN A 39 7.63 12.43 -4.35
C GLN A 39 6.82 13.50 -3.60
N GLN A 40 5.52 13.29 -3.40
CA GLN A 40 4.70 14.19 -2.58
C GLN A 40 5.16 14.24 -1.12
N TYR A 41 5.61 13.11 -0.56
CA TYR A 41 6.19 13.04 0.77
C TYR A 41 7.50 13.85 0.91
N LYS A 42 8.39 13.79 -0.09
CA LYS A 42 9.69 14.48 -0.05
C LYS A 42 9.58 15.97 -0.37
N ASP A 43 8.88 16.29 -1.46
CA ASP A 43 8.96 17.59 -2.11
C ASP A 43 7.64 18.39 -2.05
N GLY A 44 6.55 17.74 -1.64
CA GLY A 44 5.23 18.34 -1.50
C GLY A 44 5.05 19.14 -0.20
N SER A 45 3.83 19.65 0.02
CA SER A 45 3.45 20.18 1.33
C SER A 45 3.24 19.03 2.31
N ILE A 46 3.23 19.32 3.61
CA ILE A 46 2.97 18.30 4.61
C ILE A 46 1.58 17.66 4.38
N GLU A 47 0.58 18.46 4.01
CA GLU A 47 -0.77 18.02 3.70
C GLU A 47 -0.83 17.16 2.43
N SER A 48 -0.11 17.54 1.35
CA SER A 48 -0.10 16.75 0.13
C SER A 48 0.62 15.42 0.32
N GLY A 49 1.71 15.40 1.10
CA GLY A 49 2.40 14.20 1.51
C GLY A 49 1.52 13.26 2.34
N ILE A 50 0.77 13.78 3.32
CA ILE A 50 -0.19 12.99 4.11
C ILE A 50 -1.24 12.38 3.20
N TYR A 51 -1.88 13.20 2.35
CA TYR A 51 -2.96 12.73 1.47
C TYR A 51 -2.49 11.63 0.51
N ALA A 52 -1.32 11.81 -0.10
CA ALA A 52 -0.76 10.85 -1.03
C ALA A 52 -0.42 9.53 -0.33
N LEU A 53 0.31 9.59 0.80
CA LEU A 53 0.68 8.39 1.56
C LEU A 53 -0.52 7.65 2.16
N GLU A 54 -1.56 8.35 2.63
CA GLU A 54 -2.80 7.70 3.08
C GLU A 54 -3.52 6.98 1.93
N SER A 55 -3.51 7.58 0.73
CA SER A 55 -4.07 6.95 -0.47
C SER A 55 -3.28 5.70 -0.85
N LEU A 56 -1.95 5.78 -0.82
CA LEU A 56 -1.07 4.63 -1.03
C LEU A 56 -1.30 3.54 0.01
N ALA A 57 -1.44 3.89 1.29
CA ALA A 57 -1.70 2.91 2.35
C ALA A 57 -3.02 2.16 2.10
N ARG A 58 -4.07 2.84 1.65
CA ARG A 58 -5.34 2.18 1.28
C ARG A 58 -5.16 1.23 0.10
N LEU A 59 -4.44 1.66 -0.94
CA LEU A 59 -4.13 0.82 -2.10
C LEU A 59 -3.36 -0.44 -1.70
N LEU A 60 -2.28 -0.29 -0.91
CA LEU A 60 -1.44 -1.40 -0.47
C LEU A 60 -2.18 -2.40 0.44
N ASN A 61 -3.15 -1.93 1.25
CA ASN A 61 -4.01 -2.83 2.04
C ASN A 61 -4.97 -3.64 1.16
N GLN A 62 -5.46 -3.04 0.06
CA GLN A 62 -6.36 -3.74 -0.87
C GLN A 62 -5.58 -4.74 -1.74
N ALA A 63 -4.39 -4.34 -2.17
CA ALA A 63 -3.51 -5.13 -3.01
C ALA A 63 -2.59 -6.07 -2.21
N GLU A 64 -2.93 -6.45 -0.96
CA GLU A 64 -2.10 -7.29 -0.07
C GLU A 64 -1.93 -8.72 -0.63
N SER A 65 -1.10 -8.88 -1.65
CA SER A 65 -0.82 -10.11 -2.38
C SER A 65 0.66 -10.50 -2.25
N SER A 66 0.98 -11.76 -2.54
CA SER A 66 2.38 -12.23 -2.55
C SER A 66 3.22 -11.57 -3.64
N SER A 67 2.62 -11.19 -4.77
CA SER A 67 3.33 -10.51 -5.87
C SER A 67 3.72 -9.09 -5.46
N VAL A 68 2.82 -8.34 -4.82
CA VAL A 68 3.11 -6.98 -4.33
C VAL A 68 4.22 -7.00 -3.28
N ARG A 69 4.20 -7.98 -2.36
CA ARG A 69 5.29 -8.16 -1.39
C ARG A 69 6.63 -8.54 -2.03
N ALA A 70 6.61 -9.34 -3.09
CA ALA A 70 7.82 -9.73 -3.81
C ALA A 70 8.45 -8.55 -4.57
N GLU A 71 7.63 -7.71 -5.19
CA GLU A 71 8.08 -6.60 -6.04
C GLU A 71 8.46 -5.34 -5.24
N LEU A 72 7.69 -4.98 -4.21
CA LEU A 72 7.88 -3.74 -3.45
C LEU A 72 8.55 -3.96 -2.08
N GLY A 73 8.74 -5.23 -1.71
CA GLY A 73 9.23 -5.63 -0.40
C GLY A 73 8.12 -5.75 0.66
N PRO A 74 8.29 -6.65 1.65
CA PRO A 74 7.24 -6.95 2.64
C PRO A 74 6.92 -5.78 3.57
N ASN A 75 7.82 -4.80 3.67
CA ASN A 75 7.72 -3.72 4.66
C ASN A 75 7.15 -2.40 4.10
N ILE A 76 6.80 -2.35 2.81
CA ILE A 76 6.39 -1.10 2.14
C ILE A 76 5.20 -0.43 2.84
N LEU A 77 4.22 -1.21 3.30
CA LEU A 77 3.06 -0.69 4.02
C LEU A 77 3.44 -0.15 5.41
N ALA A 78 4.31 -0.85 6.14
CA ALA A 78 4.80 -0.38 7.43
C ALA A 78 5.58 0.93 7.29
N PHE A 79 6.44 1.04 6.27
CA PHE A 79 7.18 2.26 5.96
C PHE A 79 6.29 3.39 5.44
N THR A 80 5.16 3.08 4.81
CA THR A 80 4.17 4.10 4.44
C THR A 80 3.52 4.69 5.69
N TYR A 81 3.08 3.83 6.63
CA TYR A 81 2.45 4.30 7.87
C TYR A 81 3.36 5.12 8.77
N ILE A 82 4.62 4.70 8.95
CA ILE A 82 5.57 5.46 9.78
C ILE A 82 5.84 6.85 9.18
N ARG A 83 5.90 7.00 7.85
CA ARG A 83 6.03 8.29 7.17
C ARG A 83 4.81 9.19 7.40
N ILE A 84 3.59 8.65 7.33
CA ILE A 84 2.35 9.40 7.64
C ILE A 84 2.40 9.92 9.09
N GLY A 85 2.72 9.05 10.05
CA GLY A 85 2.82 9.45 11.45
C GLY A 85 3.87 10.54 11.68
N LEU A 86 5.03 10.46 11.02
CA LEU A 86 6.06 11.50 11.08
C LEU A 86 5.59 12.84 10.51
N LEU A 87 4.77 12.85 9.46
CA LEU A 87 4.16 14.09 8.93
C LEU A 87 3.15 14.69 9.92
N HIS A 88 2.33 13.87 10.58
CA HIS A 88 1.43 14.36 11.64
C HIS A 88 2.20 14.91 12.86
N GLU A 89 3.31 14.27 13.26
CA GLU A 89 4.18 14.81 14.30
C GLU A 89 4.77 16.17 13.91
N LYS A 90 5.19 16.35 12.65
CA LYS A 90 5.68 17.65 12.15
C LYS A 90 4.62 18.76 12.25
N LEU A 91 3.33 18.43 12.16
CA LEU A 91 2.22 19.37 12.37
C LEU A 91 1.89 19.62 13.86
N GLY A 92 2.57 18.94 14.79
CA GLY A 92 2.23 18.97 16.23
C GLY A 92 1.03 18.11 16.60
N ASN A 93 0.55 17.25 15.69
CA ASN A 93 -0.65 16.44 15.85
C ASN A 93 -0.32 15.04 16.39
N SER A 94 0.30 14.94 17.56
CA SER A 94 0.74 13.66 18.14
C SER A 94 -0.39 12.64 18.28
N LEU A 95 -1.59 13.07 18.69
CA LEU A 95 -2.76 12.17 18.81
C LEU A 95 -3.17 11.55 17.46
N THR A 96 -2.94 12.26 16.36
CA THR A 96 -3.22 11.75 15.01
C THR A 96 -2.08 10.87 14.50
N ALA A 97 -0.85 11.06 14.97
CA ALA A 97 0.29 10.25 14.58
C ALA A 97 0.29 8.84 15.20
N GLU A 98 -0.15 8.71 16.45
CA GLU A 98 -0.10 7.45 17.21
C GLU A 98 -0.76 6.24 16.51
N PRO A 99 -1.98 6.36 15.92
CA PRO A 99 -2.59 5.24 15.19
C PRO A 99 -1.75 4.75 14.02
N PHE A 100 -1.03 5.66 13.33
CA PHE A 100 -0.16 5.30 12.22
C PHE A 100 1.11 4.60 12.70
N PHE A 101 1.68 5.01 13.84
CA PHE A 101 2.81 4.29 14.44
C PHE A 101 2.42 2.89 14.89
N ALA A 102 1.25 2.74 15.50
CA ALA A 102 0.71 1.43 15.87
C ALA A 102 0.50 0.55 14.63
N ALA A 103 -0.08 1.09 13.56
CA ALA A 103 -0.29 0.36 12.30
C ALA A 103 1.05 -0.04 11.64
N ALA A 104 2.06 0.82 11.67
CA ALA A 104 3.39 0.52 11.18
C ALA A 104 4.03 -0.67 11.93
N GLN A 105 4.01 -0.62 13.26
CA GLN A 105 4.52 -1.71 14.10
C GLN A 105 3.74 -3.01 13.91
N GLN A 106 2.42 -2.93 13.81
CA GLN A 106 1.58 -4.11 13.58
C GLN A 106 1.97 -4.77 12.26
N ASN A 107 2.06 -4.00 11.18
CA ASN A 107 2.38 -4.54 9.86
C ASN A 107 3.81 -5.10 9.78
N LEU A 108 4.80 -4.45 10.40
CA LEU A 108 6.17 -4.95 10.40
C LEU A 108 6.29 -6.26 11.20
N ASN A 109 5.62 -6.35 12.35
CA ASN A 109 5.69 -7.51 13.23
C ASN A 109 4.72 -8.64 12.83
N LYS A 110 3.98 -8.52 11.73
CA LYS A 110 3.14 -9.62 11.19
C LYS A 110 4.00 -10.83 10.79
N GLU A 111 5.22 -10.61 10.30
CA GLU A 111 6.06 -11.66 9.71
C GLU A 111 7.19 -12.18 10.62
N PHE A 112 7.56 -11.45 11.69
CA PHE A 112 8.69 -11.80 12.56
C PHE A 112 8.28 -11.91 14.04
N SER A 113 8.55 -13.07 14.66
CA SER A 113 7.99 -13.47 15.96
C SER A 113 8.99 -13.57 17.13
N ALA A 114 10.21 -13.02 17.02
CA ALA A 114 11.19 -13.08 18.11
C ALA A 114 11.50 -11.74 18.78
N GLU A 115 11.63 -10.65 18.01
CA GLU A 115 11.99 -9.33 18.53
C GLU A 115 11.09 -8.27 17.88
N LYS A 116 10.32 -7.56 18.70
CA LYS A 116 9.38 -6.54 18.21
C LYS A 116 10.14 -5.23 18.01
N VAL A 117 10.14 -4.73 16.78
CA VAL A 117 10.72 -3.43 16.48
C VAL A 117 9.87 -2.32 17.12
N THR A 118 10.53 -1.42 17.84
CA THR A 118 9.93 -0.25 18.47
C THR A 118 9.60 0.84 17.45
N VAL A 119 8.69 1.75 17.79
CA VAL A 119 8.40 2.93 16.95
C VAL A 119 9.66 3.76 16.70
N ASN A 120 10.54 3.91 17.69
CA ASN A 120 11.76 4.72 17.55
C ASN A 120 12.78 4.10 16.60
N GLU A 121 12.91 2.77 16.62
CA GLU A 121 13.74 2.05 15.65
C GLU A 121 13.16 2.18 14.24
N LEU A 122 11.84 2.01 14.08
CA LEU A 122 11.15 2.22 12.80
C LEU A 122 11.36 3.64 12.25
N LYS A 123 11.22 4.67 13.10
CA LYS A 123 11.50 6.07 12.72
C LYS A 123 12.94 6.24 12.26
N SER A 124 13.89 5.61 12.95
CA SER A 124 15.32 5.68 12.62
C SER A 124 15.63 4.99 11.28
N MET A 125 15.05 3.81 11.05
CA MET A 125 15.19 3.07 9.80
C MET A 125 14.66 3.88 8.62
N VAL A 126 13.44 4.42 8.71
CA VAL A 126 12.86 5.20 7.63
C VAL A 126 13.62 6.49 7.36
N LYS A 127 14.09 7.17 8.41
CA LYS A 127 14.95 8.34 8.24
C LYS A 127 16.21 8.00 7.41
N GLN A 128 16.88 6.89 7.72
CA GLN A 128 18.04 6.44 6.95
C GLN A 128 17.67 6.11 5.49
N LEU A 129 16.55 5.42 5.27
CA LEU A 129 16.06 5.09 3.92
C LEU A 129 15.76 6.35 3.09
N ASP A 130 15.13 7.34 3.71
CA ASP A 130 14.78 8.60 3.06
C ASP A 130 16.02 9.44 2.71
N GLU A 131 17.07 9.36 3.53
CA GLU A 131 18.40 9.96 3.28
C GLU A 131 19.21 9.22 2.21
N MET A 132 19.04 7.90 2.08
CA MET A 132 19.71 7.11 1.04
C MET A 132 19.04 7.22 -0.33
N SER A 133 17.75 7.55 -0.36
CA SER A 133 16.94 7.69 -1.58
C SER A 133 17.10 9.08 -2.22
N ILE A 134 18.32 9.64 -2.18
CA ILE A 134 18.73 10.90 -2.84
C ILE A 134 19.38 10.57 -4.18
#